data_AF-A8T137-F1
#
_entry.id   AF-A8T137-F1
#
_cell.length_a   1.000
_cell.length_b   1.000
_cell.length_c   1.000
_cell.angle_alpha   90.00
_cell.angle_beta   90.00
_cell.angle_gamma   90.00
#
_symmetry.space_group_name_H-M   'P 1'
#
loop_
_entity.id
_entity.type
_entity.pdbx_description
1 polymer ?
#
loop_
_entity_poly.entity_id
_entity_poly.type
_entity_poly.pdbx_seq_one_letter_code
_entity_poly.pdbx_strand_id
1 'polypeptide(L)' 'MSVCVTVGSKRGTIKATQSHIDNCDGYVLISAAEYQEYKEPVLFNSDLFLYVSGVLLINMLVGHWVGRVVRLMNKR' A
#
# COMPACT_ATOMS: atom_id res chain seq x y z
N MET A 1 -10.29 -3.10 -19.40
CA MET A 1 -10.22 -4.08 -20.49
C MET A 1 -8.96 -4.90 -20.30
N SER A 2 -9.12 -6.08 -19.71
CA SER A 2 -8.07 -7.08 -19.57
C SER A 2 -7.93 -7.87 -20.87
N VAL A 3 -6.71 -8.26 -21.20
CA VAL A 3 -6.38 -8.92 -22.47
C VAL A 3 -5.72 -10.26 -22.18
N CYS A 4 -6.26 -11.33 -22.78
CA CYS A 4 -5.64 -12.64 -22.76
C CYS A 4 -4.39 -12.65 -23.65
N VAL A 5 -3.24 -13.03 -23.11
CA VAL A 5 -2.00 -13.16 -23.86
C VAL A 5 -1.40 -14.55 -23.74
N THR A 6 -0.84 -15.04 -24.85
CA THR A 6 -0.09 -16.29 -24.90
C THR A 6 1.36 -16.00 -25.21
N VAL A 7 2.28 -16.66 -24.49
CA VAL A 7 3.72 -16.51 -24.70
C VAL A 7 4.14 -17.49 -25.78
N GLY A 8 4.55 -16.98 -26.93
CA GLY A 8 5.03 -17.80 -28.05
C GLY A 8 6.40 -18.43 -27.75
N SER A 9 6.59 -19.68 -28.18
CA SER A 9 7.79 -20.50 -27.96
C SER A 9 9.10 -19.89 -28.50
N LYS A 10 9.07 -18.87 -29.36
CA LYS A 10 10.27 -18.20 -29.89
C LYS A 10 10.44 -16.81 -29.29
N ARG A 11 11.44 -16.67 -28.42
CA ARG A 11 12.00 -15.41 -27.90
C ARG A 11 10.96 -14.45 -27.27
N GLY A 12 10.28 -14.87 -26.21
CA GLY A 12 9.56 -13.95 -25.32
C GLY A 12 8.53 -13.04 -26.01
N THR A 13 8.01 -13.45 -27.17
CA THR A 13 7.00 -12.69 -27.89
C THR A 13 5.63 -12.97 -27.27
N ILE A 14 5.06 -11.91 -26.68
CA ILE A 14 3.72 -11.93 -26.09
C ILE A 14 2.74 -11.62 -27.23
N LYS A 15 1.81 -12.54 -27.51
CA LYS A 15 0.74 -12.30 -28.49
C LYS A 15 -0.58 -12.12 -27.77
N ALA A 16 -1.27 -11.01 -28.06
CA ALA A 16 -2.65 -10.81 -27.65
C ALA A 16 -3.54 -11.81 -28.40
N THR A 17 -4.27 -12.60 -27.62
CA THR A 17 -5.23 -13.59 -28.13
C THR A 17 -6.62 -12.96 -28.05
N GLN A 18 -7.45 -13.12 -29.09
CA GLN A 18 -8.83 -12.60 -29.12
C GLN A 18 -9.82 -13.43 -28.28
N SER A 19 -9.32 -14.39 -27.49
CA SER A 19 -10.15 -15.24 -26.63
C SER A 19 -10.74 -14.44 -25.47
N HIS A 20 -11.98 -14.74 -25.12
CA HIS A 20 -12.62 -14.22 -23.91
C HIS A 20 -11.81 -14.63 -22.67
N ILE A 21 -11.74 -13.75 -21.66
CA ILE A 21 -10.87 -13.91 -20.48
C ILE A 21 -11.14 -15.22 -19.74
N ASP A 22 -12.39 -15.68 -19.72
CA ASP A 22 -12.82 -16.92 -19.04
C ASP A 22 -12.25 -18.21 -19.64
N ASN A 23 -11.82 -18.17 -20.91
CA ASN A 23 -11.25 -19.31 -21.64
C ASN A 23 -9.77 -19.06 -22.00
N CYS A 24 -9.06 -18.24 -21.22
CA CYS A 24 -7.67 -17.94 -21.49
C CYS A 24 -6.75 -19.07 -20.96
N ASP A 25 -6.19 -19.88 -21.85
CA ASP A 25 -5.14 -20.88 -21.52
C ASP A 25 -3.77 -20.23 -21.18
N GLY A 26 -3.66 -18.90 -21.29
CA GLY A 26 -2.44 -18.13 -21.11
C GLY A 26 -2.44 -17.23 -19.88
N TYR A 27 -1.70 -16.11 -19.97
CA TYR A 27 -1.66 -15.09 -18.92
C TYR A 27 -2.70 -14.01 -19.21
N VAL A 28 -3.39 -13.55 -18.18
CA VAL A 28 -4.32 -12.42 -18.28
C VAL A 28 -3.57 -11.16 -17.88
N LEU A 29 -3.38 -10.23 -18.82
CA LEU A 29 -2.85 -8.90 -18.54
C LEU A 29 -4.01 -7.98 -18.20
N ILE A 30 -4.07 -7.58 -16.93
CA ILE A 30 -5.03 -6.59 -16.44
C ILE A 30 -4.48 -5.20 -16.75
N SER A 31 -5.31 -4.32 -17.33
CA SER A 31 -4.92 -2.95 -17.59
C SER A 31 -4.61 -2.21 -16.28
N ALA A 32 -3.63 -1.31 -16.30
CA ALA A 32 -3.32 -0.46 -15.14
C ALA A 32 -4.55 0.32 -14.62
N ALA A 33 -5.53 0.60 -15.50
CA ALA A 33 -6.79 1.23 -15.11
C ALA A 33 -7.69 0.29 -14.29
N GLU A 34 -7.81 -0.99 -14.66
CA GLU A 34 -8.56 -2.00 -13.87
C GLU A 34 -7.85 -2.34 -12.56
N TYR A 35 -6.52 -2.26 -12.52
CA TYR A 35 -5.77 -2.47 -11.29
C TYR A 35 -6.03 -1.38 -10.24
N GLN A 36 -6.32 -0.15 -10.67
CA GLN A 36 -6.74 0.93 -9.76
C GLN A 36 -8.13 0.66 -9.17
N GLU A 37 -9.02 0.05 -9.95
CA GLU A 37 -10.37 -0.35 -9.51
C GLU A 37 -10.34 -1.53 -8.53
N TYR A 38 -9.37 -2.45 -8.69
CA TYR A 38 -9.15 -3.61 -7.82
C TYR A 38 -8.33 -3.33 -6.57
N LYS A 39 -7.71 -2.15 -6.45
CA LYS A 39 -7.16 -1.71 -5.18
C LYS A 39 -8.34 -1.40 -4.27
N GLU A 40 -8.66 -2.37 -3.42
CA GLU A 40 -9.48 -2.14 -2.23
C GLU A 40 -9.03 -0.79 -1.63
N PRO A 41 -9.93 0.19 -1.50
CA PRO A 41 -9.56 1.46 -0.92
C PRO A 41 -9.00 1.12 0.47
N VAL A 42 -7.73 1.44 0.70
CA VAL A 42 -7.11 1.28 2.02
C VAL A 42 -8.03 2.04 2.96
N LEU A 43 -8.85 1.31 3.72
CA LEU A 43 -9.94 1.87 4.49
C LEU A 43 -9.31 2.71 5.60
N PHE A 44 -9.11 3.99 5.31
CA PHE A 44 -8.36 4.88 6.16
C PHE A 44 -9.23 5.18 7.38
N ASN A 45 -9.00 4.43 8.45
CA ASN A 45 -9.74 4.60 9.68
C ASN A 45 -9.25 5.87 10.38
N SER A 46 -9.97 6.98 10.16
CA SER A 46 -9.65 8.30 10.70
C SER A 46 -9.58 8.31 12.22
N ASP A 47 -10.42 7.53 12.90
CA ASP A 47 -10.42 7.43 14.36
C ASP A 47 -9.14 6.76 14.88
N LEU A 48 -8.70 5.69 14.22
CA LEU A 48 -7.45 5.02 14.58
C LEU A 48 -6.25 5.94 14.35
N PHE A 49 -6.25 6.70 13.24
CA PHE A 49 -5.19 7.67 12.95
C PHE A 49 -5.16 8.80 14.00
N LEU A 50 -6.30 9.38 14.35
CA LEU A 50 -6.41 10.41 15.38
C LEU A 50 -5.96 9.91 16.76
N TYR A 51 -6.34 8.67 17.12
CA TYR A 51 -5.93 8.07 18.38
C TYR A 51 -4.41 7.85 18.45
N VAL A 52 -3.82 7.22 17.44
CA VAL A 52 -2.38 6.92 17.40
C VAL A 52 -1.55 8.21 17.35
N SER A 53 -1.94 9.17 16.51
CA SER A 53 -1.25 10.47 16.43
C SER A 53 -1.37 11.27 17.73
N GLY A 54 -2.52 11.24 18.38
CA GLY A 54 -2.73 11.87 19.69
C GLY A 54 -1.84 11.27 20.79
N VAL A 55 -1.79 9.93 20.89
CA VAL A 55 -0.94 9.24 21.87
C VAL A 55 0.55 9.54 21.64
N LEU A 56 1.00 9.58 20.38
CA LEU A 56 2.38 9.97 20.03
C LEU A 56 2.71 11.40 20.47
N LEU A 57 1.78 12.34 20.25
CA LEU A 57 1.94 13.74 20.66
C LEU A 57 2.08 13.88 22.18
N ILE A 58 1.23 13.18 22.94
CA ILE A 58 1.28 13.17 24.40
C ILE A 58 2.63 12.62 24.88
N ASN A 59 3.07 11.48 24.33
CA ASN A 59 4.36 10.88 24.68
C ASN A 59 5.55 11.80 24.37
N MET A 60 5.51 12.52 23.25
CA MET A 60 6.54 13.49 22.90
C MET A 60 6.61 14.64 23.91
N LEU A 61 5.46 15.20 24.30
CA LEU A 61 5.40 16.25 25.31
C LEU A 61 5.91 15.77 26.67
N VAL A 62 5.37 14.65 27.17
CA VAL A 62 5.77 14.07 28.47
C VAL A 62 7.26 13.76 28.47
N GLY A 63 7.78 13.11 27.42
CA GLY A 63 9.21 12.82 27.29
C GLY A 63 10.08 14.07 27.30
N HIS A 64 9.66 15.14 26.62
CA HIS A 64 10.38 16.41 26.61
C HIS A 64 10.43 17.06 28.01
N TRP A 65 9.30 17.10 28.71
CA TRP A 65 9.22 17.66 30.06
C TRP A 65 10.01 16.83 31.07
N VAL A 66 9.90 15.50 31.03
CA VAL A 66 10.69 14.59 31.88
C VAL A 66 12.18 14.78 31.62
N GLY A 67 12.61 14.87 30.36
CA GLY A 67 14.00 15.15 30.02
C GLY A 67 14.52 16.49 30.58
N ARG A 68 13.66 17.53 30.59
CA ARG A 68 14.00 18.80 31.24
C ARG A 68 14.13 18.69 32.76
N VAL A 69 13.24 17.97 33.41
CA VAL A 69 13.29 17.74 34.86
C VAL A 69 14.56 16.98 35.25
N VAL A 70 14.89 15.89 34.55
CA VAL A 70 16.11 15.13 34.78
C VAL A 70 17.36 16.00 34.59
N ARG A 71 17.37 16.86 33.57
CA ARG A 71 18.48 17.79 33.32
C ARG A 71 18.65 18.83 34.42
N LEU A 72 17.55 19.28 35.04
CA LEU A 72 17.59 20.19 36.19
C LEU A 72 18.08 19.48 37.45
N MET A 73 17.67 18.24 37.67
CA MET A 73 18.13 17.42 38.80
C MET A 73 19.62 17.07 38.71
N ASN A 74 20.13 16.77 37.52
CA ASN A 74 21.56 16.47 37.30
C ASN A 74 22.48 17.70 37.32
N LYS A 75 21.91 18.92 37.35
CA LYS A 75 22.65 20.17 37.47
C LYS A 75 22.87 20.61 38.93
N ARG A 76 22.25 19.91 39.88
CA ARG A 76 22.40 20.13 41.31
C ARG A 76 23.44 19.17 41.88
#